data_AF-A0A8A3PQM5-F1
#
_entry.id   AF-A0A8A3PQM5-F1
#
_cell.length_a   1.000
_cell.length_b   1.000
_cell.length_c   1.000
_cell.angle_alpha   90.00
_cell.angle_beta   90.00
_cell.angle_gamma   90.00
#
_symmetry.space_group_name_H-M   'P 1'
#
loop_
_entity.id
_entity.type
_entity.pdbx_description
1 polymer ?
#
loop_
_entity_poly.entity_id
_entity_poly.type
_entity_poly.pdbx_seq_one_letter_code
_entity_poly.pdbx_strand_id
1 'polypeptide(L)'
;MRLLQMRFILLLVLSFGGYATADCECGYSSSIGDSVQPYVFTELVESDFLHIPNITLDTDWRRQQFNVSAAVGRGPYGMNYSIEQVASNPILDEYSWSGNGKFGANPGVQLTVGGGDPANGFVQTAEMDSAREDLLWGTYRAALKLTLTPGTCSAFFWYFNDSQEIDMEFLSSQFNVENNTFPVNLVLQSVQSVQAGYNAAGTGNYVVVNLPFNPTTGYHEYRIDFIPGNVIFYADGQILAKMNSTAVPTSPGHMIITQWSNGNPLWSSGPPSQDAVISVSYVKAYFNSSDPMREKALQKRCKVPNAAKAICAIPDQTLAPNPEATNGNVSASTYFFSNQKNQTFNQTVYKKNEATTGAIMGFQGSILSSLLLSMITMILL
;
A
#
# COMPACT_ATOMS: atom_id res chain seq x y z
N MET A 1 17.64 78.80 25.60
CA MET A 1 16.57 77.96 25.02
C MET A 1 17.11 77.24 23.79
N ARG A 2 17.58 75.99 23.94
CA ARG A 2 17.93 75.11 22.82
C ARG A 2 16.98 73.92 22.88
N LEU A 3 16.05 73.83 21.93
CA LEU A 3 15.22 72.64 21.72
C LEU A 3 16.04 71.59 20.97
N LEU A 4 16.23 70.43 21.58
CA LEU A 4 16.77 69.24 20.93
C LEU A 4 15.57 68.37 20.50
N GLN A 5 15.28 68.33 19.20
CA GLN A 5 14.30 67.39 18.63
C GLN A 5 14.93 65.99 18.58
N MET A 6 14.42 65.08 19.39
CA MET A 6 14.76 63.66 19.32
C MET A 6 13.79 62.98 18.34
N ARG A 7 14.29 62.64 17.14
CA ARG A 7 13.54 61.83 16.17
C ARG A 7 13.72 60.35 16.51
N PHE A 8 12.68 59.71 17.01
CA PHE A 8 12.58 58.25 17.04
C PHE A 8 12.08 57.76 15.68
N ILE A 9 12.96 57.08 14.92
CA ILE A 9 12.55 56.27 13.77
C ILE A 9 12.30 54.86 14.32
N LEU A 10 11.04 54.49 14.47
CA LEU A 10 10.64 53.12 14.76
C LEU A 10 10.37 52.42 13.41
N LEU A 11 11.36 51.70 12.91
CA LEU A 11 11.18 50.75 11.80
C LEU A 11 10.55 49.47 12.38
N LEU A 12 9.21 49.45 12.44
CA LEU A 12 8.46 48.25 12.75
C LEU A 12 8.27 47.46 11.44
N VAL A 13 9.21 46.56 11.13
CA VAL A 13 9.00 45.55 10.09
C VAL A 13 8.08 44.49 10.69
N LEU A 14 6.76 44.67 10.52
CA LEU A 14 5.78 43.62 10.75
C LEU A 14 5.90 42.61 9.61
N SER A 15 6.78 41.62 9.78
CA SER A 15 6.69 40.38 9.02
C SER A 15 5.43 39.64 9.47
N PHE A 16 4.31 39.87 8.78
CA PHE A 16 3.17 38.97 8.83
C PHE A 16 3.56 37.64 8.17
N GLY A 17 4.36 36.83 8.86
CA GLY A 17 4.48 35.41 8.52
C GLY A 17 3.12 34.79 8.75
N GLY A 18 2.45 34.38 7.67
CA GLY A 18 1.21 33.61 7.78
C GLY A 18 1.51 32.35 8.60
N TYR A 19 0.81 32.18 9.72
CA TYR A 19 0.90 30.96 10.50
C TYR A 19 0.08 29.86 9.81
N ALA A 20 0.64 28.65 9.73
CA ALA A 20 -0.11 27.46 9.33
C ALA A 20 -1.26 27.23 10.32
N THR A 21 -2.41 26.79 9.84
CA THR A 21 -3.58 26.52 10.71
C THR A 21 -3.50 25.14 11.37
N ALA A 22 -2.75 24.21 10.77
CA ALA A 22 -2.36 22.90 11.27
C ALA A 22 -1.01 22.45 10.67
N ASP A 23 -0.41 21.41 11.26
CA ASP A 23 0.82 20.82 10.74
C ASP A 23 0.47 19.95 9.50
N CYS A 24 1.35 19.91 8.50
CA CYS A 24 1.21 19.11 7.27
C CYS A 24 -0.04 19.43 6.41
N GLU A 25 -0.68 20.58 6.63
CA GLU A 25 -1.92 20.97 5.95
C GLU A 25 -1.78 21.12 4.43
N CYS A 26 -0.55 21.29 3.94
CA CYS A 26 -0.19 21.39 2.52
C CYS A 26 0.46 20.13 1.94
N GLY A 27 0.67 19.09 2.76
CA GLY A 27 1.11 17.78 2.29
C GLY A 27 2.36 17.23 2.97
N TYR A 28 2.94 16.24 2.32
CA TYR A 28 3.98 15.36 2.81
C TYR A 28 5.11 15.27 1.80
N SER A 29 6.34 15.53 2.22
CA SER A 29 7.49 15.56 1.32
C SER A 29 8.38 14.34 1.44
N SER A 30 8.91 13.87 0.31
CA SER A 30 9.93 12.81 0.27
C SER A 30 10.98 13.10 -0.79
N SER A 31 12.23 12.77 -0.46
CA SER A 31 13.33 12.78 -1.42
C SER A 31 13.35 11.45 -2.16
N ILE A 32 13.01 11.49 -3.45
CA ILE A 32 12.89 10.28 -4.28
C ILE A 32 14.11 10.16 -5.19
N GLY A 33 14.75 8.99 -5.17
CA GLY A 33 15.96 8.71 -5.94
C GLY A 33 17.05 9.76 -5.70
N ASP A 34 17.56 10.32 -6.80
CA ASP A 34 18.62 11.33 -6.78
C ASP A 34 18.06 12.75 -6.99
N SER A 35 16.76 12.96 -6.75
CA SER A 35 16.10 14.25 -6.97
C SER A 35 16.68 15.34 -6.07
N VAL A 36 17.04 16.47 -6.67
CA VAL A 36 17.56 17.64 -5.94
C VAL A 36 16.47 18.31 -5.10
N GLN A 37 15.22 18.25 -5.57
CA GLN A 37 14.08 18.80 -4.86
C GLN A 37 13.17 17.68 -4.37
N PRO A 38 12.61 17.80 -3.15
CA PRO A 38 11.67 16.80 -2.66
C PRO A 38 10.37 16.84 -3.47
N TYR A 39 9.77 15.68 -3.66
CA TYR A 39 8.40 15.56 -4.14
C TYR A 39 7.45 15.87 -3.00
N VAL A 40 6.30 16.46 -3.31
CA VAL A 40 5.25 16.77 -2.33
C VAL A 40 3.98 16.05 -2.71
N PHE A 41 3.52 15.21 -1.81
CA PHE A 41 2.29 14.44 -1.90
C PHE A 41 1.22 15.06 -1.03
N THR A 42 -0.02 15.02 -1.48
CA THR A 42 -1.09 15.82 -0.89
C THR A 42 -2.10 14.98 -0.12
N GLU A 43 -2.13 13.68 -0.39
CA GLU A 43 -3.01 12.70 0.23
C GLU A 43 -2.18 11.60 0.90
N LEU A 44 -2.82 10.87 1.82
CA LEU A 44 -2.25 9.66 2.40
C LEU A 44 -3.29 8.53 2.56
N VAL A 45 -2.78 7.31 2.64
CA VAL A 45 -3.43 6.13 3.22
C VAL A 45 -2.44 5.55 4.23
N GLU A 46 -2.91 5.30 5.45
CA GLU A 46 -2.08 4.80 6.55
C GLU A 46 -2.86 3.75 7.35
N SER A 47 -2.47 2.49 7.20
CA SER A 47 -3.09 1.35 7.89
C SER A 47 -2.09 0.68 8.81
N ASP A 48 -2.40 0.68 10.11
CA ASP A 48 -1.67 -0.04 11.15
C ASP A 48 -2.33 -1.40 11.38
N PHE A 49 -1.80 -2.41 10.70
CA PHE A 49 -2.35 -3.76 10.73
C PHE A 49 -1.88 -4.58 11.93
N LEU A 50 -0.84 -4.14 12.65
CA LEU A 50 -0.45 -4.76 13.92
C LEU A 50 -1.54 -4.64 14.97
N HIS A 51 -2.33 -3.56 14.94
CA HIS A 51 -3.32 -3.26 15.97
C HIS A 51 -4.78 -3.32 15.48
N ILE A 52 -5.04 -3.77 14.25
CA ILE A 52 -6.40 -3.88 13.75
C ILE A 52 -7.07 -5.18 14.22
N PRO A 53 -8.13 -5.14 15.03
CA PRO A 53 -8.74 -6.37 15.56
C PRO A 53 -9.51 -7.15 14.50
N ASN A 54 -10.02 -6.46 13.49
CA ASN A 54 -10.69 -7.04 12.33
C ASN A 54 -10.51 -6.12 11.12
N ILE A 55 -9.98 -6.66 10.03
CA ILE A 55 -9.66 -5.94 8.80
C ILE A 55 -10.88 -5.29 8.16
N THR A 56 -12.10 -5.78 8.43
CA THR A 56 -13.32 -5.12 7.95
C THR A 56 -13.57 -3.74 8.55
N LEU A 57 -12.84 -3.37 9.60
CA LEU A 57 -12.90 -2.04 10.20
C LEU A 57 -12.07 -1.03 9.41
N ASP A 58 -11.06 -1.48 8.66
CA ASP A 58 -10.27 -0.62 7.81
C ASP A 58 -11.12 -0.18 6.61
N THR A 59 -11.27 1.13 6.42
CA THR A 59 -12.04 1.68 5.30
C THR A 59 -11.20 1.96 4.06
N ASP A 60 -9.87 1.94 4.22
CA ASP A 60 -8.92 2.18 3.13
C ASP A 60 -8.59 0.90 2.38
N TRP A 61 -8.93 -0.29 2.90
CA TRP A 61 -8.68 -1.58 2.27
C TRP A 61 -9.95 -2.41 2.09
N ARG A 62 -10.06 -3.10 0.95
CA ARG A 62 -11.16 -4.01 0.62
C ARG A 62 -10.61 -5.39 0.36
N ARG A 63 -11.16 -6.39 1.05
CA ARG A 63 -10.89 -7.80 0.74
C ARG A 63 -11.63 -8.18 -0.53
N GLN A 64 -10.98 -8.93 -1.41
CA GLN A 64 -11.54 -9.30 -2.70
C GLN A 64 -12.20 -10.69 -2.70
N GLN A 65 -13.21 -10.85 -3.56
CA GLN A 65 -13.87 -12.13 -3.79
C GLN A 65 -14.21 -12.33 -5.26
N PHE A 66 -13.46 -13.21 -5.93
CA PHE A 66 -13.69 -13.56 -7.33
C PHE A 66 -12.94 -14.85 -7.70
N ASN A 67 -13.29 -15.43 -8.85
CA ASN A 67 -12.60 -16.62 -9.37
C ASN A 67 -11.89 -16.31 -10.68
N VAL A 68 -10.70 -16.87 -10.85
CA VAL A 68 -9.96 -16.90 -12.11
C VAL A 68 -9.85 -18.34 -12.57
N SER A 69 -10.32 -18.64 -13.79
CA SER A 69 -10.19 -19.99 -14.35
C SER A 69 -8.74 -20.34 -14.64
N ALA A 70 -8.40 -21.64 -14.66
CA ALA A 70 -7.07 -22.14 -15.01
C ALA A 70 -6.57 -21.60 -16.38
N ALA A 71 -7.47 -21.51 -17.36
CA ALA A 71 -7.14 -20.98 -18.69
C ALA A 71 -6.75 -19.49 -18.66
N VAL A 72 -7.52 -18.66 -17.94
CA VAL A 72 -7.23 -17.21 -17.81
C VAL A 72 -6.00 -16.98 -16.94
N GLY A 73 -5.88 -17.72 -15.84
CA GLY A 73 -4.75 -17.67 -14.93
C GLY A 73 -3.47 -18.25 -15.52
N ARG A 74 -3.52 -18.91 -16.69
CA ARG A 74 -2.36 -19.51 -17.37
C ARG A 74 -1.62 -20.51 -16.48
N GLY A 75 -2.36 -21.30 -15.71
CA GLY A 75 -1.84 -22.33 -14.82
C GLY A 75 -2.68 -23.61 -14.89
N PRO A 76 -2.19 -24.74 -14.36
CA PRO A 76 -2.96 -25.98 -14.26
C PRO A 76 -4.19 -25.86 -13.35
N TYR A 77 -4.19 -24.92 -12.40
CA TYR A 77 -5.29 -24.72 -11.46
C TYR A 77 -5.95 -23.34 -11.62
N GLY A 78 -7.25 -23.28 -11.34
CA GLY A 78 -7.94 -22.01 -11.13
C GLY A 78 -7.55 -21.39 -9.79
N MET A 79 -7.89 -20.12 -9.61
CA MET A 79 -7.70 -19.37 -8.38
C MET A 79 -9.06 -18.90 -7.86
N ASN A 80 -9.32 -19.11 -6.58
CA ASN A 80 -10.49 -18.62 -5.88
C ASN A 80 -10.05 -17.62 -4.81
N TYR A 81 -10.16 -16.34 -5.15
CA TYR A 81 -9.93 -15.23 -4.23
C TYR A 81 -11.13 -15.14 -3.30
N SER A 82 -10.86 -15.31 -2.02
CA SER A 82 -11.89 -15.41 -0.98
C SER A 82 -11.55 -14.46 0.17
N ILE A 83 -12.57 -13.75 0.67
CA ILE A 83 -12.41 -12.83 1.79
C ILE A 83 -12.02 -13.54 3.09
N GLU A 84 -12.27 -14.84 3.20
CA GLU A 84 -11.86 -15.69 4.32
C GLU A 84 -10.35 -15.92 4.35
N GLN A 85 -9.66 -15.78 3.22
CA GLN A 85 -8.20 -15.90 3.12
C GLN A 85 -7.45 -14.62 3.51
N VAL A 86 -8.19 -13.56 3.88
CA VAL A 86 -7.64 -12.29 4.42
C VAL A 86 -8.18 -12.05 5.83
N ALA A 87 -7.34 -12.23 6.84
CA ALA A 87 -7.74 -12.21 8.24
C ALA A 87 -6.80 -11.40 9.14
N SER A 88 -7.33 -10.73 10.16
CA SER A 88 -6.51 -10.01 11.15
C SER A 88 -5.94 -10.94 12.22
N ASN A 89 -4.66 -10.76 12.52
CA ASN A 89 -3.95 -11.36 13.65
C ASN A 89 -3.34 -10.23 14.51
N PRO A 90 -4.13 -9.43 15.24
CA PRO A 90 -3.61 -8.26 15.96
C PRO A 90 -2.66 -8.66 17.10
N ILE A 91 -1.76 -7.75 17.51
CA ILE A 91 -1.04 -7.81 18.78
C ILE A 91 -2.05 -7.88 19.94
N LEU A 92 -1.71 -8.64 20.99
CA LEU A 92 -2.57 -8.84 22.17
C LEU A 92 -2.83 -7.55 22.96
N ASP A 93 -1.81 -6.70 23.13
CA ASP A 93 -1.91 -5.40 23.79
C ASP A 93 -1.94 -4.29 22.75
N GLU A 94 -3.07 -3.58 22.63
CA GLU A 94 -3.29 -2.53 21.62
C GLU A 94 -2.42 -1.27 21.82
N TYR A 95 -1.73 -1.16 22.95
CA TYR A 95 -0.81 -0.07 23.29
C TYR A 95 0.67 -0.49 23.16
N SER A 96 0.94 -1.74 22.82
CA SER A 96 2.28 -2.31 22.64
C SER A 96 2.56 -2.55 21.16
N TRP A 97 3.78 -2.23 20.71
CA TRP A 97 4.26 -2.64 19.39
C TRP A 97 5.05 -3.96 19.42
N SER A 98 5.23 -4.52 20.61
CA SER A 98 5.92 -5.79 20.82
C SER A 98 4.92 -6.92 21.15
N GLY A 99 5.18 -8.09 20.57
CA GLY A 99 4.47 -9.32 20.92
C GLY A 99 4.02 -10.13 19.72
N ASN A 100 3.53 -11.33 20.02
CA ASN A 100 2.91 -12.21 19.05
C ASN A 100 1.50 -11.72 18.70
N GLY A 101 0.98 -12.22 17.58
CA GLY A 101 -0.42 -12.06 17.23
C GLY A 101 -1.35 -12.87 18.14
N LYS A 102 -2.61 -12.45 18.22
CA LYS A 102 -3.65 -13.10 19.00
C LYS A 102 -3.92 -14.56 18.61
N PHE A 103 -3.70 -14.90 17.34
CA PHE A 103 -3.96 -16.21 16.76
C PHE A 103 -2.67 -16.97 16.37
N GLY A 104 -1.51 -16.56 16.88
CA GLY A 104 -0.23 -17.22 16.62
C GLY A 104 0.95 -16.26 16.55
N ALA A 105 2.06 -16.70 15.94
CA ALA A 105 3.18 -15.82 15.62
C ALA A 105 2.78 -14.76 14.57
N ASN A 106 3.64 -13.76 14.35
CA ASN A 106 3.49 -12.75 13.30
C ASN A 106 2.19 -11.92 13.39
N PRO A 107 2.15 -10.86 14.20
CA PRO A 107 0.99 -9.96 14.23
C PRO A 107 0.78 -9.20 12.90
N GLY A 108 -0.45 -8.87 12.54
CA GLY A 108 -0.76 -8.19 11.28
C GLY A 108 -1.94 -8.79 10.55
N VAL A 109 -2.26 -8.23 9.38
CA VAL A 109 -3.21 -8.86 8.45
C VAL A 109 -2.51 -10.01 7.72
N GLN A 110 -3.14 -11.17 7.70
CA GLN A 110 -2.65 -12.40 7.11
C GLN A 110 -3.32 -12.64 5.76
N LEU A 111 -2.53 -12.97 4.74
CA LEU A 111 -3.02 -13.42 3.43
C LEU A 111 -2.57 -14.85 3.20
N THR A 112 -3.54 -15.75 3.01
CA THR A 112 -3.31 -17.21 2.99
C THR A 112 -3.58 -17.79 1.61
N VAL A 113 -2.68 -18.66 1.16
CA VAL A 113 -2.97 -19.64 0.09
C VAL A 113 -3.17 -21.00 0.74
N GLY A 114 -4.29 -21.63 0.40
CA GLY A 114 -4.62 -22.96 0.91
C GLY A 114 -3.67 -24.03 0.37
N GLY A 115 -3.21 -24.92 1.26
CA GLY A 115 -2.34 -26.03 0.91
C GLY A 115 -3.04 -27.25 0.30
N GLY A 116 -2.27 -28.06 -0.42
CA GLY A 116 -2.67 -29.34 -0.99
C GLY A 116 -3.36 -29.23 -2.35
N ASP A 117 -3.71 -30.37 -2.93
CA ASP A 117 -4.37 -30.44 -4.23
C ASP A 117 -5.84 -30.00 -4.11
N PRO A 118 -6.28 -28.94 -4.82
CA PRO A 118 -7.65 -28.45 -4.70
C PRO A 118 -8.63 -29.43 -5.35
N ALA A 119 -9.52 -30.03 -4.55
CA ALA A 119 -10.49 -31.02 -5.03
C ALA A 119 -11.45 -30.50 -6.12
N ASN A 120 -11.72 -29.19 -6.13
CA ASN A 120 -12.56 -28.53 -7.14
C ASN A 120 -11.75 -27.91 -8.30
N GLY A 121 -10.42 -28.08 -8.30
CA GLY A 121 -9.52 -27.48 -9.28
C GLY A 121 -9.20 -25.99 -9.06
N PHE A 122 -9.64 -25.39 -7.95
CA PHE A 122 -9.38 -23.99 -7.60
C PHE A 122 -8.60 -23.86 -6.29
N VAL A 123 -7.41 -23.26 -6.36
CA VAL A 123 -6.61 -22.94 -5.19
C VAL A 123 -7.24 -21.76 -4.45
N GLN A 124 -7.40 -21.87 -3.13
CA GLN A 124 -7.82 -20.75 -2.30
C GLN A 124 -6.69 -19.73 -2.22
N THR A 125 -6.99 -18.47 -2.50
CA THR A 125 -6.02 -17.38 -2.60
C THR A 125 -6.57 -16.11 -1.94
N ALA A 126 -5.67 -15.16 -1.65
CA ALA A 126 -5.97 -13.97 -0.87
C ALA A 126 -5.61 -12.70 -1.63
N GLU A 127 -6.47 -11.70 -1.59
CA GLU A 127 -6.20 -10.37 -2.16
C GLU A 127 -6.95 -9.28 -1.40
N MET A 128 -6.28 -8.14 -1.22
CA MET A 128 -6.90 -6.92 -0.75
C MET A 128 -6.37 -5.71 -1.50
N ASP A 129 -7.28 -4.77 -1.77
CA ASP A 129 -7.01 -3.61 -2.59
C ASP A 129 -7.26 -2.33 -1.79
N SER A 130 -6.57 -1.26 -2.14
CA SER A 130 -6.95 0.05 -1.62
C SER A 130 -8.35 0.42 -2.12
N ALA A 131 -9.21 0.90 -1.23
CA ALA A 131 -10.57 1.32 -1.55
C ALA A 131 -10.64 2.51 -2.53
N ARG A 132 -9.52 3.23 -2.66
CA ARG A 132 -9.32 4.33 -3.60
C ARG A 132 -8.61 3.84 -4.85
N GLU A 133 -9.06 4.36 -6.00
CA GLU A 133 -8.55 4.06 -7.34
C GLU A 133 -8.00 5.30 -8.07
N ASP A 134 -7.84 6.39 -7.33
CA ASP A 134 -7.44 7.68 -7.87
C ASP A 134 -5.98 8.03 -7.54
N LEU A 135 -5.16 7.02 -7.24
CA LEU A 135 -3.78 7.15 -6.79
C LEU A 135 -2.86 7.44 -7.98
N LEU A 136 -2.24 8.62 -7.98
CA LEU A 136 -1.20 9.04 -8.93
C LEU A 136 -0.01 9.60 -8.17
N TRP A 137 1.16 9.46 -8.77
CA TRP A 137 2.47 9.89 -8.27
C TRP A 137 2.62 9.83 -6.75
N GLY A 138 3.28 8.80 -6.24
CA GLY A 138 3.36 8.57 -4.82
C GLY A 138 4.57 7.76 -4.40
N THR A 139 4.77 7.72 -3.09
CA THR A 139 5.58 6.73 -2.41
C THR A 139 4.63 5.75 -1.72
N TYR A 140 4.64 4.50 -2.18
CA TYR A 140 3.76 3.43 -1.73
C TYR A 140 4.58 2.39 -0.99
N ARG A 141 4.23 2.10 0.27
CA ARG A 141 5.08 1.33 1.18
C ARG A 141 4.28 0.27 1.90
N ALA A 142 4.75 -0.97 1.91
CA ALA A 142 4.16 -2.05 2.69
C ALA A 142 5.24 -2.76 3.48
N ALA A 143 4.98 -3.04 4.76
CA ALA A 143 5.86 -3.88 5.56
C ALA A 143 5.31 -5.31 5.63
N LEU A 144 6.04 -6.24 5.01
CA LEU A 144 5.61 -7.62 4.81
C LEU A 144 6.61 -8.60 5.45
N LYS A 145 6.10 -9.67 6.04
CA LYS A 145 6.83 -10.90 6.34
C LYS A 145 6.34 -11.99 5.38
N LEU A 146 7.25 -12.49 4.53
CA LEU A 146 6.91 -13.41 3.46
C LEU A 146 6.93 -14.87 3.93
N THR A 147 6.31 -15.75 3.16
CA THR A 147 6.29 -17.20 3.44
C THR A 147 7.53 -17.89 2.89
N LEU A 148 8.03 -18.90 3.62
CA LEU A 148 9.02 -19.85 3.10
C LEU A 148 8.37 -21.10 2.51
N THR A 149 7.06 -21.28 2.66
CA THR A 149 6.35 -22.42 2.07
C THR A 149 6.35 -22.26 0.54
N PRO A 150 7.03 -23.15 -0.21
CA PRO A 150 7.15 -23.01 -1.65
C PRO A 150 5.81 -23.28 -2.33
N GLY A 151 5.60 -22.65 -3.48
CA GLY A 151 4.41 -22.86 -4.30
C GLY A 151 3.45 -21.68 -4.34
N THR A 152 3.91 -20.46 -4.04
CA THR A 152 3.10 -19.24 -4.08
C THR A 152 3.84 -18.08 -4.75
N CYS A 153 3.05 -17.13 -5.25
CA CYS A 153 3.49 -15.77 -5.55
C CYS A 153 2.85 -14.82 -4.54
N SER A 154 3.65 -14.10 -3.77
CA SER A 154 3.20 -12.93 -3.00
C SER A 154 3.48 -11.68 -3.83
N ALA A 155 2.58 -10.69 -3.83
CA ALA A 155 2.84 -9.44 -4.54
C ALA A 155 2.35 -8.21 -3.77
N PHE A 156 3.09 -7.11 -3.95
CA PHE A 156 2.68 -5.75 -3.59
C PHE A 156 2.86 -4.88 -4.83
N PHE A 157 1.77 -4.34 -5.34
CA PHE A 157 1.79 -3.70 -6.64
C PHE A 157 0.79 -2.55 -6.75
N TRP A 158 1.02 -1.70 -7.75
CA TRP A 158 0.10 -0.65 -8.16
C TRP A 158 -0.55 -1.04 -9.50
N TYR A 159 -1.86 -0.86 -9.64
CA TYR A 159 -2.62 -1.34 -10.79
C TYR A 159 -3.64 -0.32 -11.32
N PHE A 160 -3.67 -0.15 -12.64
CA PHE A 160 -4.80 0.45 -13.37
C PHE A 160 -5.44 -0.57 -14.32
N ASN A 161 -4.61 -1.23 -15.13
CA ASN A 161 -5.01 -2.35 -15.99
C ASN A 161 -3.78 -3.18 -16.38
N ASP A 162 -3.99 -4.29 -17.10
CA ASP A 162 -2.93 -5.23 -17.53
C ASP A 162 -1.78 -4.61 -18.37
N SER A 163 -1.92 -3.37 -18.83
CA SER A 163 -0.90 -2.65 -19.61
C SER A 163 -0.27 -1.48 -18.85
N GLN A 164 -0.70 -1.22 -17.61
CA GLN A 164 -0.25 -0.15 -16.74
C GLN A 164 -0.32 -0.65 -15.29
N GLU A 165 0.76 -1.26 -14.86
CA GLU A 165 0.90 -1.94 -13.57
C GLU A 165 2.38 -1.94 -13.15
N ILE A 166 2.63 -1.86 -11.84
CA ILE A 166 3.96 -1.78 -11.24
C ILE A 166 4.07 -2.86 -10.18
N ASP A 167 4.89 -3.88 -10.43
CA ASP A 167 4.92 -5.10 -9.64
C ASP A 167 6.17 -5.24 -8.78
N MET A 168 5.97 -5.69 -7.54
CA MET A 168 6.97 -6.41 -6.75
C MET A 168 6.43 -7.80 -6.43
N GLU A 169 6.96 -8.83 -7.10
CA GLU A 169 6.49 -10.21 -6.99
C GLU A 169 7.56 -11.15 -6.42
N PHE A 170 7.16 -11.94 -5.42
CA PHE A 170 8.01 -12.81 -4.65
C PHE A 170 7.57 -14.27 -4.83
N LEU A 171 8.43 -15.07 -5.47
CA LEU A 171 8.15 -16.47 -5.74
C LEU A 171 8.77 -17.32 -4.65
N SER A 172 7.94 -17.87 -3.76
CA SER A 172 8.42 -18.62 -2.59
C SER A 172 9.22 -19.89 -2.97
N SER A 173 8.98 -20.44 -4.16
CA SER A 173 9.75 -21.57 -4.71
C SER A 173 11.18 -21.20 -5.12
N GLN A 174 11.48 -19.91 -5.30
CA GLN A 174 12.81 -19.42 -5.67
C GLN A 174 13.67 -19.02 -4.47
N PHE A 175 13.10 -19.03 -3.26
CA PHE A 175 13.84 -18.73 -2.04
C PHE A 175 14.75 -19.90 -1.65
N ASN A 176 16.01 -19.58 -1.37
CA ASN A 176 17.01 -20.51 -0.88
C ASN A 176 17.71 -19.91 0.35
N VAL A 177 17.35 -20.46 1.52
CA VAL A 177 17.89 -20.00 2.82
C VAL A 177 19.36 -20.39 3.00
N GLU A 178 19.80 -21.52 2.43
CA GLU A 178 21.15 -22.04 2.64
C GLU A 178 22.23 -21.12 2.03
N ASN A 179 21.91 -20.44 0.92
CA ASN A 179 22.83 -19.53 0.26
C ASN A 179 22.38 -18.05 0.26
N ASN A 180 21.35 -17.71 1.05
CA ASN A 180 20.77 -16.36 1.15
C ASN A 180 20.27 -15.79 -0.20
N THR A 181 19.64 -16.63 -1.03
CA THR A 181 19.03 -16.20 -2.29
C THR A 181 17.53 -15.99 -2.11
N PHE A 182 17.07 -14.76 -2.27
CA PHE A 182 15.67 -14.35 -2.14
C PHE A 182 15.32 -13.39 -3.30
N PRO A 183 15.05 -13.91 -4.50
CA PRO A 183 14.78 -13.07 -5.65
C PRO A 183 13.45 -12.33 -5.51
N VAL A 184 13.41 -11.08 -5.98
CA VAL A 184 12.20 -10.32 -6.24
C VAL A 184 12.13 -9.97 -7.71
N ASN A 185 10.96 -10.16 -8.29
CA ASN A 185 10.65 -9.86 -9.68
C ASN A 185 10.01 -8.47 -9.71
N LEU A 186 10.70 -7.51 -10.34
CA LEU A 186 10.27 -6.12 -10.46
C LEU A 186 9.82 -5.90 -11.89
N VAL A 187 8.56 -5.54 -12.09
CA VAL A 187 7.97 -5.48 -13.43
C VAL A 187 7.20 -4.18 -13.62
N LEU A 188 7.31 -3.58 -14.81
CA LEU A 188 6.28 -2.66 -15.31
C LEU A 188 5.55 -3.35 -16.45
N GLN A 189 4.26 -3.65 -16.25
CA GLN A 189 3.45 -4.15 -17.35
C GLN A 189 3.23 -3.05 -18.37
N SER A 190 3.08 -3.46 -19.62
CA SER A 190 3.01 -2.55 -20.76
C SER A 190 2.16 -3.17 -21.86
N VAL A 191 1.80 -2.36 -22.85
CA VAL A 191 1.18 -2.88 -24.08
C VAL A 191 2.04 -3.99 -24.71
N GLN A 192 3.36 -3.87 -24.62
CA GLN A 192 4.30 -4.88 -25.12
C GLN A 192 4.21 -6.18 -24.32
N SER A 193 4.05 -6.14 -22.99
CA SER A 193 3.91 -7.38 -22.19
C SER A 193 2.59 -8.06 -22.49
N VAL A 194 1.50 -7.31 -22.62
CA VAL A 194 0.19 -7.84 -23.05
C VAL A 194 0.28 -8.51 -24.44
N GLN A 195 0.90 -7.84 -25.41
CA GLN A 195 1.13 -8.40 -26.76
C GLN A 195 2.02 -9.64 -26.76
N ALA A 196 2.93 -9.75 -25.78
CA ALA A 196 3.76 -10.93 -25.55
C ALA A 196 3.07 -12.02 -24.71
N GLY A 197 1.73 -11.97 -24.57
CA GLY A 197 0.96 -12.95 -23.82
C GLY A 197 1.07 -12.76 -22.31
N TYR A 198 1.09 -11.51 -21.85
CA TYR A 198 1.25 -11.11 -20.44
C TYR A 198 2.61 -11.53 -19.86
N ASN A 199 3.66 -11.47 -20.68
CA ASN A 199 5.02 -11.82 -20.29
C ASN A 199 5.96 -10.64 -20.52
N ALA A 200 6.46 -10.05 -19.42
CA ALA A 200 7.32 -8.88 -19.48
C ALA A 200 8.81 -9.20 -19.73
N ALA A 201 9.26 -10.46 -19.69
CA ALA A 201 10.69 -10.85 -19.68
C ALA A 201 11.47 -10.40 -20.92
N GLY A 202 10.79 -10.17 -22.04
CA GLY A 202 11.39 -9.68 -23.27
C GLY A 202 11.12 -8.20 -23.57
N THR A 203 10.46 -7.46 -22.68
CA THR A 203 9.94 -6.12 -22.98
C THR A 203 10.87 -4.97 -22.56
N GLY A 204 11.95 -5.28 -21.83
CA GLY A 204 12.86 -4.29 -21.25
C GLY A 204 12.38 -3.67 -19.93
N ASN A 205 11.23 -4.12 -19.41
CA ASN A 205 10.61 -3.60 -18.18
C ASN A 205 10.47 -4.68 -17.10
N TYR A 206 11.41 -5.62 -17.04
CA TYR A 206 11.45 -6.66 -16.04
C TYR A 206 12.89 -6.83 -15.56
N VAL A 207 13.09 -6.65 -14.25
CA VAL A 207 14.35 -6.83 -13.56
C VAL A 207 14.16 -7.81 -12.41
N VAL A 208 15.07 -8.76 -12.27
CA VAL A 208 15.15 -9.64 -11.09
C VAL A 208 16.34 -9.20 -10.26
N VAL A 209 16.14 -8.98 -8.97
CA VAL A 209 17.23 -8.71 -8.01
C VAL A 209 17.08 -9.59 -6.78
N ASN A 210 18.19 -9.84 -6.10
CA ASN A 210 18.17 -10.55 -4.81
C ASN A 210 17.93 -9.56 -3.67
N LEU A 211 17.02 -9.86 -2.76
CA LEU A 211 16.86 -9.09 -1.53
C LEU A 211 18.14 -9.20 -0.68
N PRO A 212 18.54 -8.12 0.04
CA PRO A 212 19.74 -8.12 0.86
C PRO A 212 19.54 -8.79 2.24
N PHE A 213 18.39 -9.42 2.46
CA PHE A 213 17.97 -10.03 3.72
C PHE A 213 17.07 -11.24 3.47
N ASN A 214 16.81 -12.04 4.50
CA ASN A 214 15.84 -13.12 4.44
C ASN A 214 14.43 -12.59 4.76
N PRO A 215 13.53 -12.48 3.76
CA PRO A 215 12.23 -11.85 3.92
C PRO A 215 11.22 -12.69 4.73
N THR A 216 11.57 -13.92 5.10
CA THR A 216 10.68 -14.84 5.82
C THR A 216 10.89 -14.81 7.34
N THR A 217 11.93 -14.12 7.80
CA THR A 217 12.34 -14.13 9.22
C THR A 217 11.83 -12.94 10.02
N GLY A 218 11.46 -11.85 9.35
CA GLY A 218 10.91 -10.64 9.97
C GLY A 218 10.13 -9.81 8.97
N TYR A 219 9.58 -8.67 9.41
CA TYR A 219 8.95 -7.73 8.50
C TYR A 219 10.02 -6.84 7.86
N HIS A 220 9.88 -6.61 6.57
CA HIS A 220 10.72 -5.69 5.82
C HIS A 220 9.84 -4.70 5.06
N GLU A 221 10.26 -3.44 4.95
CA GLU A 221 9.54 -2.46 4.14
C GLU A 221 9.91 -2.64 2.68
N TYR A 222 8.90 -2.83 1.84
CA TYR A 222 8.98 -2.76 0.39
C TYR A 222 8.32 -1.47 -0.06
N ARG A 223 9.02 -0.70 -0.90
CA ARG A 223 8.55 0.62 -1.33
C ARG A 223 8.67 0.81 -2.83
N ILE A 224 7.60 1.33 -3.40
CA ILE A 224 7.49 1.76 -4.80
C ILE A 224 7.38 3.28 -4.77
N ASP A 225 8.41 3.98 -5.23
CA ASP A 225 8.31 5.39 -5.54
C ASP A 225 7.94 5.52 -7.02
N PHE A 226 6.69 5.87 -7.28
CA PHE A 226 6.11 6.04 -8.61
C PHE A 226 5.92 7.53 -8.86
N ILE A 227 6.73 8.10 -9.75
CA ILE A 227 6.73 9.53 -10.10
C ILE A 227 6.69 9.68 -11.63
N PRO A 228 6.45 10.88 -12.17
CA PRO A 228 6.35 11.07 -13.61
C PRO A 228 7.57 10.52 -14.37
N GLY A 229 7.35 9.50 -15.21
CA GLY A 229 8.37 8.90 -16.06
C GLY A 229 9.42 8.04 -15.34
N ASN A 230 9.26 7.75 -14.05
CA ASN A 230 10.20 6.91 -13.31
C ASN A 230 9.53 6.12 -12.18
N VAL A 231 9.92 4.86 -12.05
CA VAL A 231 9.57 4.00 -10.91
C VAL A 231 10.86 3.56 -10.24
N ILE A 232 10.92 3.69 -8.92
CA ILE A 232 12.07 3.26 -8.13
C ILE A 232 11.59 2.29 -7.06
N PHE A 233 12.21 1.12 -7.03
CA PHE A 233 11.89 0.06 -6.09
C PHE A 233 12.89 0.06 -4.94
N TYR A 234 12.40 -0.17 -3.73
CA TYR A 234 13.21 -0.20 -2.52
C TYR A 234 12.84 -1.38 -1.63
N ALA A 235 13.83 -1.81 -0.84
CA ALA A 235 13.67 -2.70 0.29
C ALA A 235 14.48 -2.16 1.48
N ASP A 236 13.84 -1.92 2.63
CA ASP A 236 14.43 -1.30 3.83
C ASP A 236 15.26 -0.04 3.51
N GLY A 237 14.73 0.82 2.63
CA GLY A 237 15.38 2.05 2.17
C GLY A 237 16.53 1.87 1.17
N GLN A 238 16.92 0.64 0.83
CA GLN A 238 17.91 0.34 -0.22
C GLN A 238 17.26 0.31 -1.59
N ILE A 239 17.86 0.96 -2.58
CA ILE A 239 17.38 0.92 -3.98
C ILE A 239 17.64 -0.47 -4.56
N LEU A 240 16.58 -1.10 -5.05
CA LEU A 240 16.61 -2.37 -5.75
C LEU A 240 16.76 -2.17 -7.27
N ALA A 241 15.93 -1.30 -7.86
CA ALA A 241 15.99 -0.96 -9.27
C ALA A 241 15.37 0.42 -9.54
N LYS A 242 15.76 1.03 -10.67
CA LYS A 242 15.17 2.24 -11.24
C LYS A 242 14.70 1.90 -12.65
N MET A 243 13.45 2.19 -12.99
CA MET A 243 12.88 1.95 -14.32
C MET A 243 12.24 3.23 -14.86
N ASN A 244 12.81 3.75 -15.93
CA ASN A 244 12.42 5.00 -16.58
C ASN A 244 12.14 4.77 -18.07
N SER A 245 11.03 4.11 -18.35
CA SER A 245 10.63 3.73 -19.70
C SER A 245 9.22 4.21 -20.04
N THR A 246 8.76 3.93 -21.26
CA THR A 246 7.37 4.19 -21.67
C THR A 246 6.35 3.27 -21.01
N ALA A 247 6.79 2.27 -20.23
CA ALA A 247 5.91 1.40 -19.45
C ALA A 247 5.51 2.00 -18.09
N VAL A 248 6.14 3.10 -17.67
CA VAL A 248 5.73 3.81 -16.45
C VAL A 248 4.27 4.26 -16.61
N PRO A 249 3.36 3.86 -15.70
CA PRO A 249 1.96 4.20 -15.81
C PRO A 249 1.70 5.72 -15.84
N THR A 250 0.61 6.10 -16.49
CA THR A 250 0.18 7.51 -16.63
C THR A 250 -1.26 7.74 -16.20
N SER A 251 -2.00 6.64 -15.96
CA SER A 251 -3.38 6.67 -15.48
C SER A 251 -3.43 6.56 -13.96
N PRO A 252 -4.47 7.07 -13.28
CA PRO A 252 -4.69 6.79 -11.87
C PRO A 252 -5.07 5.32 -11.66
N GLY A 253 -4.74 4.78 -10.48
CA GLY A 253 -4.95 3.38 -10.15
C GLY A 253 -5.05 3.17 -8.65
N HIS A 254 -4.81 1.93 -8.21
CA HIS A 254 -4.90 1.53 -6.82
C HIS A 254 -3.74 0.62 -6.41
N MET A 255 -3.61 0.38 -5.11
CA MET A 255 -2.66 -0.58 -4.57
C MET A 255 -3.34 -1.93 -4.38
N ILE A 256 -2.60 -3.00 -4.61
CA ILE A 256 -3.02 -4.38 -4.34
C ILE A 256 -1.94 -5.09 -3.53
N ILE A 257 -2.36 -5.87 -2.53
CA ILE A 257 -1.54 -6.87 -1.87
C ILE A 257 -2.22 -8.22 -2.03
N THR A 258 -1.48 -9.20 -2.53
CA THR A 258 -2.02 -10.51 -2.90
C THR A 258 -1.06 -11.62 -2.53
N GLN A 259 -1.60 -12.80 -2.26
CA GLN A 259 -0.85 -14.05 -2.13
C GLN A 259 -1.66 -15.11 -2.84
N TRP A 260 -1.08 -15.68 -3.91
CA TRP A 260 -1.79 -16.55 -4.82
C TRP A 260 -0.95 -17.73 -5.33
N SER A 261 -1.64 -18.72 -5.87
CA SER A 261 -1.03 -19.83 -6.59
C SER A 261 -1.99 -20.41 -7.62
N ASN A 262 -1.47 -20.65 -8.82
CA ASN A 262 -2.17 -21.30 -9.92
C ASN A 262 -1.41 -22.53 -10.44
N GLY A 263 -0.26 -22.84 -9.85
CA GLY A 263 0.64 -23.92 -10.26
C GLY A 263 1.40 -23.72 -11.56
N ASN A 264 1.46 -22.49 -12.09
CA ASN A 264 2.32 -22.21 -13.25
C ASN A 264 3.79 -22.52 -12.86
N PRO A 265 4.48 -23.43 -13.59
CA PRO A 265 5.82 -23.89 -13.22
C PRO A 265 6.91 -22.84 -13.38
N LEU A 266 6.63 -21.73 -14.08
CA LEU A 266 7.55 -20.61 -14.26
C LEU A 266 7.26 -19.45 -13.30
N TRP A 267 6.16 -19.52 -12.54
CA TRP A 267 5.75 -18.47 -11.61
C TRP A 267 5.45 -19.08 -10.23
N SER A 268 4.19 -19.12 -9.81
CA SER A 268 3.80 -19.58 -8.47
C SER A 268 4.31 -20.98 -8.10
N SER A 269 4.48 -21.90 -9.06
CA SER A 269 5.05 -23.24 -8.86
C SER A 269 4.34 -24.09 -7.79
N GLY A 270 3.08 -23.79 -7.48
CA GLY A 270 2.28 -24.50 -6.49
C GLY A 270 1.23 -25.46 -7.08
N PRO A 271 0.14 -25.74 -6.35
CA PRO A 271 -0.22 -25.23 -5.03
C PRO A 271 0.83 -25.61 -3.96
N PRO A 272 0.94 -24.83 -2.87
CA PRO A 272 1.84 -25.21 -1.78
C PRO A 272 1.34 -26.51 -1.10
N SER A 273 2.24 -27.29 -0.51
CA SER A 273 1.87 -28.57 0.14
C SER A 273 1.12 -28.40 1.47
N GLN A 274 1.17 -27.21 2.05
CA GLN A 274 0.51 -26.79 3.28
C GLN A 274 0.14 -25.31 3.13
N ASP A 275 -0.68 -24.78 4.05
CA ASP A 275 -1.06 -23.37 4.01
C ASP A 275 0.18 -22.47 4.02
N ALA A 276 0.20 -21.52 3.09
CA ALA A 276 1.26 -20.55 2.93
C ALA A 276 0.72 -19.16 3.27
N VAL A 277 1.34 -18.50 4.25
CA VAL A 277 0.81 -17.27 4.85
C VAL A 277 1.85 -16.16 4.81
N ILE A 278 1.48 -14.98 4.33
CA ILE A 278 2.25 -13.74 4.52
C ILE A 278 1.54 -12.87 5.55
N SER A 279 2.32 -12.06 6.26
CA SER A 279 1.82 -11.11 7.23
C SER A 279 2.15 -9.68 6.80
N VAL A 280 1.16 -8.79 6.85
CA VAL A 280 1.29 -7.35 6.58
C VAL A 280 1.19 -6.60 7.91
N SER A 281 2.24 -5.88 8.30
CA SER A 281 2.23 -5.09 9.55
C SER A 281 1.70 -3.69 9.33
N TYR A 282 1.99 -3.07 8.18
CA TYR A 282 1.38 -1.80 7.78
C TYR A 282 1.39 -1.60 6.28
N VAL A 283 0.53 -0.68 5.83
CA VAL A 283 0.66 -0.01 4.54
C VAL A 283 0.62 1.51 4.74
N LYS A 284 1.53 2.21 4.07
CA LYS A 284 1.61 3.67 4.05
C LYS A 284 1.81 4.13 2.63
N ALA A 285 0.85 4.89 2.11
CA ALA A 285 0.95 5.52 0.81
C ALA A 285 0.81 7.03 0.96
N TYR A 286 1.66 7.78 0.29
CA TYR A 286 1.55 9.23 0.18
C TYR A 286 1.59 9.57 -1.30
N PHE A 287 0.53 10.19 -1.80
CA PHE A 287 0.32 10.32 -3.24
C PHE A 287 -0.43 11.61 -3.61
N ASN A 288 -0.48 11.89 -4.91
CA ASN A 288 -1.38 12.89 -5.48
C ASN A 288 -2.64 12.22 -6.02
N SER A 289 -3.78 12.87 -5.83
CA SER A 289 -5.07 12.34 -6.24
C SER A 289 -5.49 12.89 -7.60
N SER A 290 -6.07 12.04 -8.44
CA SER A 290 -6.75 12.48 -9.66
C SER A 290 -8.18 12.98 -9.43
N ASP A 291 -8.76 12.78 -8.23
CA ASP A 291 -10.11 13.19 -7.88
C ASP A 291 -10.19 14.72 -7.67
N PRO A 292 -10.98 15.46 -8.48
CA PRO A 292 -11.15 16.91 -8.33
C PRO A 292 -11.67 17.36 -6.96
N MET A 293 -12.38 16.49 -6.23
CA MET A 293 -12.86 16.80 -4.88
C MET A 293 -11.72 16.85 -3.87
N ARG A 294 -10.68 16.04 -4.06
CA ARG A 294 -9.47 16.04 -3.22
C ARG A 294 -8.63 17.29 -3.44
N GLU A 295 -8.51 17.71 -4.71
CA GLU A 295 -7.86 18.97 -5.07
C GLU A 295 -8.57 20.18 -4.44
N LYS A 296 -9.91 20.22 -4.51
CA LYS A 296 -10.70 21.27 -3.82
C LYS A 296 -10.49 21.24 -2.30
N ALA A 297 -10.45 20.05 -1.71
CA ALA A 297 -10.17 19.91 -0.28
C ALA A 297 -8.77 20.43 0.07
N LEU A 298 -7.76 20.17 -0.77
CA LEU A 298 -6.39 20.66 -0.60
C LEU A 298 -6.34 22.19 -0.61
N GLN A 299 -6.92 22.82 -1.63
CA GLN A 299 -7.01 24.29 -1.73
C GLN A 299 -7.73 24.92 -0.52
N LYS A 300 -8.66 24.17 0.07
CA LYS A 300 -9.35 24.61 1.28
C LYS A 300 -8.46 24.51 2.53
N ARG A 301 -7.68 23.44 2.72
CA ARG A 301 -6.84 23.25 3.91
C ARG A 301 -5.48 23.95 3.83
N CYS A 302 -4.84 23.98 2.66
CA CYS A 302 -3.54 24.58 2.45
C CYS A 302 -3.67 26.08 2.15
N LYS A 303 -3.54 26.93 3.17
CA LYS A 303 -3.67 28.40 3.02
C LYS A 303 -2.36 29.10 2.77
N VAL A 304 -1.30 28.66 3.42
CA VAL A 304 0.03 29.29 3.33
C VAL A 304 1.06 28.19 3.08
N PRO A 305 1.29 27.79 1.80
CA PRO A 305 2.19 26.68 1.46
C PRO A 305 3.61 26.79 2.01
N ASN A 306 4.08 28.02 2.20
CA ASN A 306 5.43 28.33 2.69
C ASN A 306 5.47 28.57 4.21
N ALA A 307 4.36 28.41 4.94
CA ALA A 307 4.37 28.52 6.38
C ALA A 307 5.19 27.38 6.99
N ALA A 308 5.80 27.65 8.15
CA ALA A 308 6.53 26.62 8.89
C ALA A 308 5.58 25.43 9.16
N LYS A 309 6.07 24.22 8.87
CA LYS A 309 5.33 22.95 8.99
C LYS A 309 4.10 22.79 8.10
N ALA A 310 3.87 23.66 7.14
CA ALA A 310 2.79 23.46 6.16
C ALA A 310 2.97 22.14 5.38
N ILE A 311 4.21 21.76 5.11
CA ILE A 311 4.60 20.47 4.51
C ILE A 311 5.49 19.72 5.50
N CYS A 312 5.23 18.43 5.69
CA CYS A 312 5.98 17.58 6.62
C CYS A 312 6.79 16.51 5.88
N ALA A 313 8.05 16.32 6.27
CA ALA A 313 8.87 15.26 5.69
C ALA A 313 8.39 13.87 6.13
N ILE A 314 8.21 12.97 5.17
CA ILE A 314 7.90 11.56 5.39
C ILE A 314 9.17 10.88 5.90
N PRO A 315 9.16 10.29 7.11
CA PRO A 315 10.32 9.55 7.60
C PRO A 315 10.62 8.34 6.72
N ASP A 316 11.89 8.10 6.43
CA ASP A 316 12.32 6.86 5.79
C ASP A 316 12.36 5.72 6.80
N GLN A 317 11.83 4.56 6.41
CA GLN A 317 11.99 3.32 7.17
C GLN A 317 13.23 2.58 6.65
N THR A 318 14.36 2.80 7.33
CA THR A 318 15.65 2.18 6.96
C THR A 318 15.98 0.94 7.78
N LEU A 319 15.15 0.63 8.77
CA LEU A 319 15.29 -0.55 9.63
C LEU A 319 14.03 -1.39 9.53
N ALA A 320 14.21 -2.70 9.36
CA ALA A 320 13.14 -3.69 9.39
C ALA A 320 12.28 -3.57 10.66
N PRO A 321 10.95 -3.39 10.55
CA PRO A 321 10.05 -3.44 11.69
C PRO A 321 10.10 -4.83 12.36
N ASN A 322 10.31 -4.88 13.67
CA ASN A 322 10.40 -6.16 14.36
C ASN A 322 9.60 -6.17 15.67
N PRO A 323 8.36 -6.68 15.66
CA PRO A 323 7.52 -6.77 16.87
C PRO A 323 7.94 -7.94 17.77
N GLU A 324 8.75 -8.87 17.28
CA GLU A 324 9.19 -10.06 18.01
C GLU A 324 10.57 -9.83 18.70
N ALA A 325 11.20 -8.68 18.48
CA ALA A 325 12.46 -8.32 19.13
C ALA A 325 12.30 -8.01 20.63
N THR A 326 13.37 -8.19 21.41
CA THR A 326 13.41 -7.81 22.83
C THR A 326 13.03 -6.35 23.07
N ASN A 327 13.37 -5.46 22.13
CA ASN A 327 12.98 -4.04 22.11
C ASN A 327 11.87 -3.75 21.09
N GLY A 328 10.95 -4.70 20.86
CA GLY A 328 9.87 -4.62 19.87
C GLY A 328 9.07 -3.32 19.90
N ASN A 329 8.87 -2.76 21.10
CA ASN A 329 8.17 -1.49 21.29
C ASN A 329 8.84 -0.29 20.60
N VAL A 330 10.14 -0.39 20.32
CA VAL A 330 10.91 0.61 19.60
C VAL A 330 11.14 0.16 18.15
N SER A 331 11.49 -1.11 17.92
CA SER A 331 11.85 -1.59 16.59
C SER A 331 10.66 -1.78 15.64
N ALA A 332 9.47 -2.09 16.15
CA ALA A 332 8.26 -2.19 15.32
C ALA A 332 7.48 -0.87 15.25
N SER A 333 7.72 0.04 16.19
CA SER A 333 7.04 1.33 16.21
C SER A 333 7.54 2.20 15.06
N THR A 334 6.63 2.45 14.11
CA THR A 334 6.92 3.28 12.94
C THR A 334 6.05 4.54 12.96
N TYR A 335 6.47 5.58 12.25
CA TYR A 335 5.77 6.86 12.26
C TYR A 335 4.48 6.79 11.43
N PHE A 336 3.38 7.28 11.99
CA PHE A 336 2.09 7.45 11.31
C PHE A 336 1.61 8.89 11.56
N PHE A 337 1.40 9.67 10.49
CA PHE A 337 0.87 11.04 10.60
C PHE A 337 -0.55 11.06 11.17
N SER A 338 -1.35 10.04 10.86
CA SER A 338 -2.70 9.81 11.40
C SER A 338 -2.73 9.67 12.93
N ASN A 339 -1.63 9.21 13.53
CA ASN A 339 -1.48 9.09 14.98
C ASN A 339 -0.94 10.37 15.64
N GLN A 340 -0.50 11.36 14.86
CA GLN A 340 0.04 12.62 15.39
C GLN A 340 -1.04 13.69 15.49
N LYS A 341 -0.96 14.49 16.55
CA LYS A 341 -1.86 15.62 16.73
C LYS A 341 -1.64 16.64 15.61
N ASN A 342 -2.73 17.04 14.96
CA ASN A 342 -2.79 18.09 13.94
C ASN A 342 -2.00 17.84 12.65
N GLN A 343 -1.53 16.62 12.35
CA GLN A 343 -0.77 16.34 11.12
C GLN A 343 -1.61 15.77 9.97
N THR A 344 -2.88 15.49 10.22
CA THR A 344 -3.88 15.05 9.22
C THR A 344 -5.17 15.88 9.34
N PHE A 345 -5.06 17.09 9.88
CA PHE A 345 -6.21 17.97 10.11
C PHE A 345 -6.92 18.32 8.79
N ASN A 346 -8.25 18.16 8.77
CA ASN A 346 -9.08 18.34 7.57
C ASN A 346 -8.64 17.50 6.34
N GLN A 347 -7.89 16.41 6.58
CA GLN A 347 -7.68 15.38 5.58
C GLN A 347 -8.69 14.26 5.78
N THR A 348 -9.06 13.58 4.69
CA THR A 348 -9.85 12.36 4.78
C THR A 348 -8.87 11.20 4.95
N VAL A 349 -8.67 10.82 6.21
CA VAL A 349 -7.86 9.68 6.64
C VAL A 349 -8.74 8.75 7.46
N TYR A 350 -8.57 7.45 7.28
CA TYR A 350 -9.12 6.50 8.24
C TYR A 350 -8.48 6.74 9.62
N LYS A 351 -9.29 6.75 10.69
CA LYS A 351 -8.81 6.86 12.06
C LYS A 351 -9.28 5.68 12.88
N LYS A 352 -8.32 4.99 13.52
CA LYS A 352 -8.56 3.90 14.50
C LYS A 352 -9.65 4.26 15.54
N ASN A 353 -9.73 5.53 15.95
CA ASN A 353 -10.70 6.03 16.94
C ASN A 353 -12.13 6.25 16.41
N GLU A 354 -12.34 6.29 15.10
CA GLU A 354 -13.66 6.46 14.47
C GLU A 354 -14.29 5.09 14.12
N ALA A 355 -13.47 4.04 14.00
CA ALA A 355 -13.91 2.67 13.77
C ALA A 355 -14.61 2.02 14.98
N THR A 356 -14.23 2.40 16.20
CA THR A 356 -14.87 1.90 17.44
C THR A 356 -16.25 2.52 17.69
N THR A 357 -16.54 3.70 17.15
CA THR A 357 -17.84 4.39 17.27
C THR A 357 -18.82 4.01 16.16
N GLY A 358 -18.34 3.59 14.98
CA GLY A 358 -19.19 3.16 13.85
C GLY A 358 -19.96 1.86 14.07
N ALA A 359 -19.45 0.96 14.92
CA ALA A 359 -20.08 -0.34 15.19
C ALA A 359 -21.34 -0.25 16.09
N ILE A 360 -21.62 0.91 16.71
CA ILE A 360 -22.73 1.08 17.67
C ILE A 360 -23.94 1.82 17.04
N MET A 361 -23.80 2.45 15.86
CA MET A 361 -24.88 3.24 15.23
C MET A 361 -25.32 2.76 13.83
N GLY A 362 -25.09 1.49 13.50
CA GLY A 362 -25.38 0.94 12.17
C GLY A 362 -26.50 -0.09 12.13
N PHE A 363 -27.63 0.11 12.81
CA PHE A 363 -28.80 -0.78 12.66
C PHE A 363 -30.14 -0.07 12.89
N GLN A 364 -30.41 1.05 12.21
CA GLN A 364 -31.80 1.51 12.00
C GLN A 364 -31.97 2.21 10.64
N GLY A 365 -32.79 1.59 9.78
CA GLY A 365 -33.40 2.18 8.58
C GLY A 365 -32.51 2.14 7.33
N SER A 366 -32.94 1.68 6.15
CA SER A 366 -34.29 1.53 5.63
C SER A 366 -34.25 0.59 4.41
N ILE A 367 -35.14 -0.40 4.42
CA ILE A 367 -35.51 -1.17 3.24
C ILE A 367 -36.37 -0.23 2.39
N LEU A 368 -35.86 0.21 1.24
CA LEU A 368 -36.67 0.82 0.20
C LEU A 368 -36.56 -0.01 -1.08
N SER A 369 -37.59 -0.82 -1.25
CA SER A 369 -38.00 -1.49 -2.47
C SER A 369 -37.96 -0.56 -3.68
N SER A 370 -37.30 -1.00 -4.75
CA SER A 370 -37.62 -0.56 -6.11
C SER A 370 -37.73 -1.78 -7.02
N LEU A 371 -38.92 -2.35 -7.03
CA LEU A 371 -39.47 -3.04 -8.19
C LEU A 371 -39.67 -1.99 -9.29
N LEU A 372 -39.01 -2.14 -10.43
CA LEU A 372 -39.54 -1.61 -11.68
C LEU A 372 -39.44 -2.64 -12.81
N LEU A 373 -40.61 -3.19 -13.12
CA LEU A 373 -40.98 -3.76 -14.40
C LEU A 373 -40.70 -2.76 -15.52
N SER A 374 -40.08 -3.20 -16.62
CA SER A 374 -40.63 -2.92 -17.95
C SER A 374 -40.14 -3.95 -18.98
N MET A 375 -41.06 -4.80 -19.42
CA MET A 375 -41.04 -5.38 -20.76
C MET A 375 -41.48 -4.29 -21.73
N ILE A 376 -40.74 -4.04 -22.82
CA ILE A 376 -41.32 -3.78 -24.14
C ILE A 376 -40.44 -4.45 -25.21
N THR A 377 -41.07 -5.35 -25.95
CA THR A 377 -40.67 -5.98 -27.21
C THR A 377 -40.93 -5.08 -28.41
N MET A 378 -40.03 -5.06 -29.40
CA MET A 378 -40.25 -5.08 -30.87
C MET A 378 -38.90 -4.89 -31.58
N ILE A 379 -38.33 -5.88 -32.27
CA ILE A 379 -38.57 -6.31 -33.67
C ILE A 379 -38.26 -5.21 -34.70
N LEU A 380 -37.12 -5.31 -35.41
CA LEU A 380 -37.03 -5.56 -36.87
C LEU A 380 -35.58 -5.40 -37.40
N LEU A 381 -35.20 -6.38 -38.24
CA LEU A 381 -34.03 -6.55 -39.12
C LEU A 381 -32.72 -7.07 -38.50
#